data_AF-A0A838Q712-F1
#
_entry.id   AF-A0A838Q712-F1
#
_cell.length_a   1.000
_cell.length_b   1.000
_cell.length_c   1.000
_cell.angle_alpha   90.00
_cell.angle_beta   90.00
_cell.angle_gamma   90.00
#
_symmetry.space_group_name_H-M   'P 1'
#
loop_
_entity.id
_entity.type
_entity.pdbx_description
1 polymer ?
#
loop_
_entity_poly.entity_id
_entity_poly.type
_entity_poly.pdbx_seq_one_letter_code
_entity_poly.pdbx_strand_id
1 'polypeptide(L)'
;MFGRCVTGLVWVTSCVFLLAAFTPPKVAPWESKPCAIDGVEGEVRCGTYEVLENRADSNGRRIPLKIVVLAARAAEREPDPLFILAGGPGQAATDNAKFIARTFAQVRARRDIVLVDQRGTGGSNPLSCDLYGRSAQDHLRDLLPLRALRQCVARWQEHADLRFYTSVLAMADIDEVRAALGYERINLFGTSYGTRTAQVYMRQFPDRVRAVILKGVTPITTPLTLPMARDAQRSWDLLCEDCAADPTCHAAFPNLNDEFEAVFARLERESRSTGKAKSRM
;
A
#
# COMPACT_ATOMS: atom_id res chain seq x y z
N MET A 1 68.96 -29.65 -36.83
CA MET A 1 68.05 -28.54 -37.15
C MET A 1 67.30 -28.21 -35.85
N PHE A 2 67.80 -27.24 -35.09
CA PHE A 2 67.31 -26.89 -33.75
C PHE A 2 66.08 -25.97 -33.86
N GLY A 3 64.94 -26.39 -33.33
CA GLY A 3 63.74 -25.57 -33.18
C GLY A 3 63.80 -24.75 -31.89
N ARG A 4 63.70 -23.42 -32.00
CA ARG A 4 63.78 -22.46 -30.88
C ARG A 4 62.44 -22.38 -30.15
N CYS A 5 62.45 -22.54 -28.83
CA CYS A 5 61.38 -22.11 -27.93
C CYS A 5 61.31 -20.57 -27.91
N VAL A 6 60.11 -20.01 -28.13
CA VAL A 6 59.82 -18.59 -27.91
C VAL A 6 59.10 -18.46 -26.57
N THR A 7 59.78 -17.88 -25.58
CA THR A 7 59.20 -17.49 -24.29
C THR A 7 58.46 -16.16 -24.45
N GLY A 8 57.13 -16.18 -24.40
CA GLY A 8 56.30 -14.98 -24.34
C GLY A 8 56.15 -14.49 -22.89
N LEU A 9 56.58 -13.26 -22.62
CA LEU A 9 56.44 -12.58 -21.34
C LEU A 9 55.00 -12.02 -21.23
N VAL A 10 54.17 -12.60 -20.37
CA VAL A 10 52.82 -12.08 -20.09
C VAL A 10 52.92 -10.99 -19.03
N TRP A 11 52.64 -9.74 -19.42
CA TRP A 11 52.50 -8.62 -18.49
C TRP A 11 51.14 -8.70 -17.81
N VAL A 12 51.12 -9.06 -16.52
CA VAL A 12 49.94 -8.94 -15.67
C VAL A 12 49.87 -7.50 -15.17
N THR A 13 49.11 -6.65 -15.86
CA THR A 13 48.74 -5.32 -15.38
C THR A 13 47.77 -5.47 -14.22
N SER A 14 48.27 -5.23 -13.01
CA SER A 14 47.47 -5.23 -11.79
C SER A 14 46.54 -4.00 -11.78
N CYS A 15 45.29 -4.18 -12.19
CA CYS A 15 44.25 -3.16 -12.02
C CYS A 15 43.85 -3.08 -10.54
N VAL A 16 44.45 -2.12 -9.82
CA VAL A 16 43.98 -1.70 -8.50
C VAL A 16 42.64 -0.98 -8.69
N PHE A 17 41.53 -1.71 -8.48
CA PHE A 17 40.22 -1.08 -8.33
C PHE A 17 40.21 -0.32 -7.01
N LEU A 18 40.31 1.01 -7.07
CA LEU A 18 39.94 1.89 -5.98
C LEU A 18 38.46 1.68 -5.68
N LEU A 19 38.17 0.84 -4.69
CA LEU A 19 36.86 0.80 -4.02
C LEU A 19 36.67 2.16 -3.34
N ALA A 20 36.05 3.11 -4.04
CA ALA A 20 35.49 4.28 -3.40
C ALA A 20 34.52 3.78 -2.33
N ALA A 21 34.83 4.06 -1.07
CA ALA A 21 33.95 3.76 0.04
C ALA A 21 32.63 4.50 -0.22
N PHE A 22 31.59 3.75 -0.59
CA PHE A 22 30.25 4.27 -0.77
C PHE A 22 29.71 4.58 0.62
N THR A 23 30.00 5.77 1.16
CA THR A 23 29.32 6.25 2.36
C THR A 23 27.85 6.40 2.00
N PRO A 24 26.95 5.58 2.57
CA PRO A 24 25.53 5.70 2.29
C PRO A 24 25.09 7.13 2.65
N PRO A 25 24.20 7.74 1.85
CA PRO A 25 23.69 9.06 2.15
C PRO A 25 23.13 9.07 3.59
N LYS A 26 23.53 10.09 4.36
CA LYS A 26 23.14 10.22 5.76
C LYS A 26 21.63 10.48 5.83
N VAL A 27 20.86 9.46 6.21
CA VAL A 27 19.42 9.56 6.46
C VAL A 27 19.23 10.49 7.66
N ALA A 28 18.36 11.49 7.51
CA ALA A 28 18.05 12.39 8.62
C ALA A 28 17.24 11.63 9.69
N PRO A 29 17.53 11.80 10.99
CA PRO A 29 16.69 11.24 12.04
C PRO A 29 15.25 11.75 11.92
N TRP A 30 14.27 10.89 12.21
CA TRP A 30 12.88 11.32 12.23
C TRP A 30 12.57 12.14 13.49
N GLU A 31 12.15 13.38 13.30
CA GLU A 31 11.66 14.24 14.38
C GLU A 31 10.18 13.93 14.67
N SER A 32 9.91 13.49 15.90
CA SER A 32 8.57 13.09 16.33
C SER A 32 8.16 13.82 17.60
N LYS A 33 6.85 13.98 17.78
CA LYS A 33 6.26 14.50 19.01
C LYS A 33 5.26 13.51 19.60
N PRO A 34 5.09 13.48 20.93
CA PRO A 34 3.96 12.79 21.54
C PRO A 34 2.64 13.29 20.94
N CYS A 35 1.70 12.38 20.70
CA CYS A 35 0.37 12.68 20.21
C CYS A 35 -0.65 11.74 20.82
N ALA A 36 -1.93 12.12 20.79
CA ALA A 36 -3.04 11.27 21.20
C ALA A 36 -3.86 10.86 19.97
N ILE A 37 -4.29 9.61 19.93
CA ILE A 37 -5.23 9.08 18.94
C ILE A 37 -6.41 8.49 19.71
N ASP A 38 -7.63 8.91 19.36
CA ASP A 38 -8.83 8.43 20.04
C ASP A 38 -8.91 6.89 20.06
N GLY A 39 -9.15 6.33 21.24
CA GLY A 39 -9.23 4.89 21.46
C GLY A 39 -7.92 4.11 21.29
N VAL A 40 -6.77 4.80 21.29
CA VAL A 40 -5.42 4.20 21.37
C VAL A 40 -4.78 4.59 22.70
N GLU A 41 -4.61 3.61 23.57
CA GLU A 41 -3.94 3.81 24.87
C GLU A 41 -2.41 3.69 24.77
N GLY A 42 -1.70 4.27 25.73
CA GLY A 42 -0.24 4.22 25.84
C GLY A 42 0.46 5.25 24.95
N GLU A 43 1.79 5.22 24.94
CA GLU A 43 2.58 6.19 24.18
C GLU A 43 2.37 6.04 22.67
N VAL A 44 2.14 7.18 22.03
CA VAL A 44 2.06 7.33 20.57
C VAL A 44 2.90 8.53 20.16
N ARG A 45 3.70 8.36 19.11
CA ARG A 45 4.52 9.41 18.52
C ARG A 45 4.07 9.67 17.09
N CYS A 46 3.88 10.94 16.75
CA CYS A 46 3.46 11.38 15.42
C CYS A 46 4.48 12.37 14.85
N GLY A 47 4.54 12.44 13.54
CA GLY A 47 5.42 13.37 12.84
C GLY A 47 5.36 13.19 11.33
N THR A 48 6.13 14.00 10.64
CA THR A 48 6.33 13.91 9.19
C THR A 48 7.80 13.63 8.88
N TYR A 49 8.07 13.00 7.75
CA TYR A 49 9.42 12.76 7.26
C TYR A 49 9.51 13.14 5.77
N GLU A 50 10.48 13.98 5.41
CA GLU A 50 10.63 14.49 4.06
C GLU A 50 11.48 13.54 3.20
N VAL A 51 10.92 13.05 2.09
CA VAL A 51 11.63 12.26 1.09
C VAL A 51 11.69 13.00 -0.25
N LEU A 52 12.64 12.64 -1.10
CA LEU A 52 12.64 13.11 -2.48
C LEU A 52 11.48 12.47 -3.26
N GLU A 53 10.69 13.31 -3.94
CA GLU A 53 9.66 12.86 -4.88
C GLU A 53 10.32 12.06 -6.01
N ASN A 54 11.27 12.71 -6.69
CA ASN A 54 12.17 12.09 -7.65
C ASN A 54 13.52 11.76 -6.98
N ARG A 55 13.75 10.49 -6.68
CA ARG A 55 15.00 10.03 -6.04
C ARG A 55 16.25 10.19 -6.92
N ALA A 56 16.11 10.42 -8.23
CA ALA A 56 17.23 10.67 -9.14
C ALA A 56 17.66 12.15 -9.18
N ASP A 57 16.85 13.05 -8.60
CA ASP A 57 17.16 14.48 -8.52
C ASP A 57 17.32 14.88 -7.05
N SER A 58 18.58 15.00 -6.60
CA SER A 58 18.91 15.33 -5.21
C SER A 58 18.47 16.73 -4.78
N ASN A 59 18.21 17.62 -5.75
CA ASN A 59 17.72 18.98 -5.53
C ASN A 59 16.23 19.12 -5.86
N GLY A 60 15.56 18.00 -6.16
CA GLY A 60 14.17 17.96 -6.56
C GLY A 60 13.21 18.22 -5.40
N ARG A 61 11.91 18.22 -5.73
CA ARG A 61 10.83 18.39 -4.76
C ARG A 61 10.93 17.35 -3.65
N ARG A 62 10.77 17.81 -2.41
CA ARG A 62 10.56 16.96 -1.23
C ARG A 62 9.07 16.86 -0.92
N ILE A 63 8.66 15.66 -0.51
CA ILE A 63 7.28 15.37 -0.14
C ILE A 63 7.22 14.84 1.30
N PRO A 64 6.24 15.30 2.10
CA PRO A 64 6.08 14.82 3.46
C PRO A 64 5.47 13.42 3.46
N LEU A 65 5.95 12.58 4.36
CA LEU A 65 5.31 11.33 4.72
C LEU A 65 4.79 11.41 6.16
N LYS A 66 3.49 11.21 6.36
CA LYS A 66 2.87 11.16 7.69
C LYS A 66 3.17 9.82 8.34
N ILE A 67 3.70 9.87 9.55
CA ILE A 67 4.12 8.71 10.34
C ILE A 67 3.44 8.75 11.70
N VAL A 68 2.96 7.57 12.12
CA VAL A 68 2.50 7.29 13.48
C VAL A 68 3.24 6.06 13.99
N VAL A 69 3.87 6.18 15.16
CA VAL A 69 4.46 5.06 15.88
C VAL A 69 3.66 4.81 17.14
N LEU A 70 3.04 3.63 17.19
CA LEU A 70 2.45 3.10 18.42
C LEU A 70 3.57 2.41 19.19
N ALA A 71 4.06 3.06 20.24
CA ALA A 71 5.21 2.52 20.99
C ALA A 71 4.86 1.18 21.65
N ALA A 72 5.87 0.32 21.78
CA ALA A 72 5.79 -0.89 22.59
C ALA A 72 5.40 -0.53 24.04
N ARG A 73 4.63 -1.40 24.69
CA ARG A 73 4.20 -1.19 26.09
C ARG A 73 5.24 -1.65 27.11
N ALA A 74 6.09 -2.61 26.76
CA ALA A 74 7.20 -3.06 27.61
C ALA A 74 8.30 -1.99 27.69
N ALA A 75 8.93 -1.85 28.86
CA ALA A 75 10.08 -0.98 29.05
C ALA A 75 11.27 -1.42 28.19
N GLU A 76 11.52 -2.73 28.11
CA GLU A 76 12.44 -3.33 27.16
C GLU A 76 11.67 -3.81 25.93
N ARG A 77 11.81 -3.06 24.84
CA ARG A 77 11.19 -3.38 23.55
C ARG A 77 12.13 -4.20 22.69
N GLU A 78 11.54 -5.04 21.86
CA GLU A 78 12.27 -5.76 20.84
C GLU A 78 12.79 -4.78 19.75
N PRO A 79 13.96 -5.06 19.13
CA PRO A 79 14.61 -4.11 18.23
C PRO A 79 13.94 -3.98 16.87
N ASP A 80 13.12 -4.95 16.47
CA ASP A 80 12.47 -5.02 15.16
C ASP A 80 10.95 -4.72 15.24
N PRO A 81 10.48 -3.57 14.71
CA PRO A 81 9.09 -3.16 14.79
C PRO A 81 8.21 -3.94 13.81
N LEU A 82 6.89 -3.76 13.93
CA LEU A 82 5.92 -4.16 12.91
C LEU A 82 5.53 -2.97 12.05
N PHE A 83 5.87 -3.00 10.76
CA PHE A 83 5.40 -2.04 9.78
C PHE A 83 4.11 -2.53 9.13
N ILE A 84 3.06 -1.72 9.19
CA ILE A 84 1.77 -2.02 8.55
C ILE A 84 1.75 -1.42 7.15
N LEU A 85 1.62 -2.29 6.15
CA LEU A 85 1.39 -1.90 4.77
C LEU A 85 -0.11 -2.02 4.48
N ALA A 86 -0.80 -0.87 4.54
CA ALA A 86 -2.22 -0.77 4.27
C ALA A 86 -2.55 -1.13 2.80
N GLY A 87 -3.80 -1.55 2.59
CA GLY A 87 -4.32 -1.97 1.31
C GLY A 87 -4.89 -0.82 0.48
N GLY A 88 -5.97 -1.11 -0.24
CA GLY A 88 -6.52 -0.25 -1.28
C GLY A 88 -6.15 -0.78 -2.68
N PRO A 89 -5.30 -0.10 -3.48
CA PRO A 89 -4.39 1.01 -3.14
C PRO A 89 -5.12 2.29 -2.69
N GLY A 90 -4.40 3.17 -1.99
CA GLY A 90 -4.90 4.49 -1.59
C GLY A 90 -5.28 4.64 -0.11
N GLN A 91 -5.34 3.54 0.65
CA GLN A 91 -5.65 3.62 2.08
C GLN A 91 -4.48 4.22 2.87
N ALA A 92 -4.80 5.15 3.77
CA ALA A 92 -3.87 5.67 4.76
C ALA A 92 -3.64 4.64 5.88
N ALA A 93 -2.39 4.30 6.18
CA ALA A 93 -2.08 3.39 7.29
C ALA A 93 -2.36 4.07 8.63
N THR A 94 -2.10 5.38 8.73
CA THR A 94 -2.25 6.14 9.98
C THR A 94 -3.71 6.31 10.40
N ASP A 95 -4.66 6.36 9.47
CA ASP A 95 -6.09 6.44 9.76
C ASP A 95 -6.63 5.15 10.40
N ASN A 96 -5.91 4.04 10.23
CA ASN A 96 -6.25 2.74 10.80
C ASN A 96 -5.64 2.51 12.20
N ALA A 97 -4.98 3.50 12.80
CA ALA A 97 -4.24 3.34 14.06
C ALA A 97 -5.04 2.70 15.19
N LYS A 98 -6.29 3.13 15.41
CA LYS A 98 -7.19 2.55 16.44
C LYS A 98 -7.47 1.07 16.21
N PHE A 99 -7.78 0.71 14.97
CA PHE A 99 -8.04 -0.69 14.59
C PHE A 99 -6.78 -1.55 14.72
N ILE A 100 -5.64 -1.04 14.27
CA ILE A 100 -4.35 -1.72 14.36
C ILE A 100 -3.92 -1.92 15.82
N ALA A 101 -4.04 -0.89 16.67
CA ALA A 101 -3.68 -0.96 18.07
C ALA A 101 -4.44 -2.08 18.81
N ARG A 102 -5.72 -2.27 18.46
CA ARG A 102 -6.57 -3.34 19.01
C ARG A 102 -6.21 -4.71 18.45
N THR A 103 -6.13 -4.82 17.13
CA THR A 103 -5.86 -6.09 16.42
C THR A 103 -4.49 -6.66 16.78
N PHE A 104 -3.50 -5.80 16.96
CA PHE A 104 -2.10 -6.16 17.23
C PHE A 104 -1.68 -5.84 18.66
N ALA A 105 -2.61 -5.82 19.62
CA ALA A 105 -2.32 -5.51 21.02
C ALA A 105 -1.21 -6.42 21.61
N GLN A 106 -1.23 -7.71 21.27
CA GLN A 106 -0.18 -8.65 21.70
C GLN A 106 1.18 -8.37 21.06
N VAL A 107 1.21 -7.91 19.81
CA VAL A 107 2.48 -7.49 19.17
C VAL A 107 2.98 -6.20 19.81
N ARG A 108 2.10 -5.21 20.00
CA ARG A 108 2.41 -3.94 20.66
C ARG A 108 2.87 -4.10 22.11
N ALA A 109 2.59 -5.25 22.74
CA ALA A 109 3.12 -5.52 24.08
C ALA A 109 4.66 -5.43 24.11
N ARG A 110 5.35 -5.81 23.03
CA ARG A 110 6.82 -5.86 22.98
C ARG A 110 7.46 -5.16 21.78
N ARG A 111 6.69 -4.83 20.74
CA ARG A 111 7.21 -4.21 19.50
C ARG A 111 6.53 -2.88 19.25
N ASP A 112 7.28 -1.92 18.73
CA ASP A 112 6.66 -0.74 18.14
C ASP A 112 5.85 -1.17 16.91
N ILE A 113 4.70 -0.51 16.69
CA ILE A 113 3.95 -0.64 15.44
C ILE A 113 4.07 0.68 14.69
N VAL A 114 4.61 0.61 13.47
CA VAL A 114 4.87 1.79 12.63
C VAL A 114 3.85 1.83 11.50
N LEU A 115 3.18 2.97 11.41
CA LEU A 115 2.19 3.30 10.38
C LEU A 115 2.76 4.45 9.57
N VAL A 116 2.91 4.23 8.27
CA VAL A 116 3.37 5.25 7.33
C VAL A 116 2.33 5.34 6.22
N ASP A 117 1.79 6.53 6.01
CA ASP A 117 0.97 6.79 4.83
C ASP A 117 1.92 6.81 3.62
N GLN A 118 1.67 5.95 2.63
CA GLN A 118 2.49 5.92 1.41
C GLN A 118 2.31 7.24 0.63
N ARG A 119 3.32 7.64 -0.15
CA ARG A 119 3.21 8.79 -1.07
C ARG A 119 1.89 8.74 -1.86
N GLY A 120 1.13 9.83 -1.82
CA GLY A 120 -0.17 9.95 -2.48
C GLY A 120 -1.37 9.52 -1.64
N THR A 121 -1.18 9.09 -0.39
CA THR A 121 -2.26 8.60 0.48
C THR A 121 -2.31 9.36 1.80
N GLY A 122 -3.48 9.41 2.44
CA GLY A 122 -3.65 9.97 3.78
C GLY A 122 -3.06 11.38 3.93
N GLY A 123 -2.12 11.54 4.87
CA GLY A 123 -1.39 12.80 5.05
C GLY A 123 -0.09 12.95 4.26
N SER A 124 0.23 12.02 3.36
CA SER A 124 1.52 11.95 2.66
C SER A 124 1.42 12.43 1.20
N ASN A 125 1.54 13.74 0.99
CA ASN A 125 1.34 14.41 -0.30
C ASN A 125 0.14 13.85 -1.11
N PRO A 126 -1.08 13.96 -0.56
CA PRO A 126 -2.22 13.14 -0.97
C PRO A 126 -2.72 13.44 -2.39
N LEU A 127 -2.99 12.37 -3.15
CA LEU A 127 -3.65 12.43 -4.44
C LEU A 127 -5.16 12.22 -4.27
N SER A 128 -5.80 13.10 -3.50
CA SER A 128 -7.25 13.02 -3.23
C SER A 128 -8.07 13.51 -4.42
N CYS A 129 -9.12 12.78 -4.78
CA CYS A 129 -10.03 13.15 -5.85
C CYS A 129 -11.47 12.79 -5.49
N ASP A 130 -12.35 13.79 -5.56
CA ASP A 130 -13.79 13.60 -5.49
C ASP A 130 -14.28 13.16 -6.88
N LEU A 131 -14.19 11.85 -7.15
CA LEU A 131 -14.57 11.28 -8.45
C LEU A 131 -16.08 11.20 -8.63
N TYR A 132 -16.81 10.93 -7.56
CA TYR A 132 -18.25 10.71 -7.56
C TYR A 132 -18.91 11.86 -6.80
N GLY A 133 -20.11 12.26 -7.21
CA GLY A 133 -20.90 13.19 -6.40
C GLY A 133 -21.25 12.60 -5.03
N ARG A 134 -21.81 13.42 -4.15
CA ARG A 134 -22.11 13.02 -2.76
C ARG A 134 -23.34 12.11 -2.61
N SER A 135 -24.05 11.81 -3.71
CA SER A 135 -25.24 10.96 -3.66
C SER A 135 -24.90 9.50 -3.92
N ALA A 136 -25.65 8.58 -3.28
CA ALA A 136 -25.49 7.14 -3.53
C ALA A 136 -25.63 6.80 -5.02
N GLN A 137 -26.49 7.53 -5.75
CA GLN A 137 -26.68 7.36 -7.19
C GLN A 137 -25.45 7.75 -8.02
N ASP A 138 -24.61 8.68 -7.58
CA ASP A 138 -23.42 9.07 -8.34
C ASP A 138 -22.35 7.95 -8.31
N HIS A 139 -22.36 7.12 -7.28
CA HIS A 139 -21.52 5.91 -7.18
C HIS A 139 -22.03 4.74 -8.04
N LEU A 140 -23.27 4.80 -8.52
CA LEU A 140 -23.88 3.79 -9.40
C LEU A 140 -23.75 4.14 -10.90
N ARG A 141 -23.07 5.24 -11.23
CA ARG A 141 -22.80 5.68 -12.60
C ARG A 141 -21.46 5.13 -13.12
N ASP A 142 -20.92 5.76 -14.15
CA ASP A 142 -19.61 5.44 -14.74
C ASP A 142 -18.57 5.15 -13.65
N LEU A 143 -18.04 3.93 -13.68
CA LEU A 143 -16.97 3.49 -12.77
C LEU A 143 -15.77 4.46 -12.78
N LEU A 144 -15.51 5.10 -13.91
CA LEU A 144 -14.43 6.07 -14.11
C LEU A 144 -14.96 7.31 -14.84
N PRO A 145 -15.45 8.34 -14.11
CA PRO A 145 -15.92 9.58 -14.72
C PRO A 145 -14.74 10.39 -15.27
N LEU A 146 -14.40 10.17 -16.54
CA LEU A 146 -13.16 10.68 -17.17
C LEU A 146 -12.98 12.20 -17.05
N ARG A 147 -14.06 12.98 -17.06
CA ARG A 147 -13.97 14.45 -16.90
C ARG A 147 -13.49 14.82 -15.49
N ALA A 148 -14.10 14.25 -14.45
CA ALA A 148 -13.71 14.48 -13.06
C ALA A 148 -12.27 13.99 -12.82
N LEU A 149 -11.93 12.82 -13.36
CA LEU A 149 -10.58 12.27 -13.27
C LEU A 149 -9.53 13.20 -13.90
N ARG A 150 -9.76 13.73 -15.11
CA ARG A 150 -8.85 14.69 -15.75
C ARG A 150 -8.67 15.96 -14.93
N GLN A 151 -9.73 16.45 -14.29
CA GLN A 151 -9.64 17.62 -13.40
C GLN A 151 -8.80 17.33 -12.16
N CYS A 152 -8.94 16.13 -11.58
CA CYS A 152 -8.10 15.71 -10.46
C CYS A 152 -6.63 15.60 -10.86
N VAL A 153 -6.35 14.96 -12.00
CA VAL A 153 -4.98 14.84 -12.54
C VAL A 153 -4.34 16.21 -12.71
N ALA A 154 -5.04 17.17 -13.32
CA ALA A 154 -4.54 18.53 -13.51
C ALA A 154 -4.20 19.21 -12.17
N ARG A 155 -5.08 19.10 -11.16
CA ARG A 155 -4.83 19.67 -9.82
C ARG A 155 -3.67 19.00 -9.10
N TRP A 156 -3.52 17.69 -9.23
CA TRP A 156 -2.40 16.98 -8.64
C TRP A 156 -1.07 17.42 -9.23
N GLN A 157 -1.02 17.65 -10.55
CA GLN A 157 0.19 18.09 -11.24
C GLN A 157 0.74 19.44 -10.77
N GLU A 158 -0.04 20.25 -10.04
CA GLU A 158 0.42 21.50 -9.42
C GLU A 158 1.40 21.26 -8.27
N HIS A 159 1.29 20.12 -7.58
CA HIS A 159 2.07 19.81 -6.37
C HIS A 159 2.71 18.41 -6.36
N ALA A 160 2.50 17.63 -7.42
CA ALA A 160 2.97 16.27 -7.54
C ALA A 160 3.36 15.93 -8.98
N ASP A 161 4.50 15.27 -9.17
CA ASP A 161 4.82 14.59 -10.42
C ASP A 161 4.36 13.13 -10.35
N LEU A 162 3.21 12.87 -10.98
CA LEU A 162 2.51 11.59 -10.93
C LEU A 162 3.36 10.39 -11.40
N ARG A 163 4.43 10.62 -12.15
CA ARG A 163 5.36 9.56 -12.57
C ARG A 163 6.06 8.88 -11.38
N PHE A 164 6.16 9.58 -10.25
CA PHE A 164 6.88 9.10 -9.08
C PHE A 164 5.98 8.50 -7.99
N TYR A 165 4.69 8.30 -8.27
CA TYR A 165 3.73 7.69 -7.34
C TYR A 165 3.58 6.19 -7.64
N THR A 166 4.68 5.46 -7.46
CA THR A 166 4.77 4.03 -7.76
C THR A 166 5.03 3.20 -6.50
N SER A 167 4.66 1.92 -6.51
CA SER A 167 4.93 1.01 -5.39
C SER A 167 6.43 0.89 -5.08
N VAL A 168 7.28 0.95 -6.11
CA VAL A 168 8.74 0.83 -5.97
C VAL A 168 9.32 2.01 -5.20
N LEU A 169 8.88 3.23 -5.51
CA LEU A 169 9.33 4.43 -4.81
C LEU A 169 8.70 4.53 -3.42
N ALA A 170 7.43 4.14 -3.27
CA ALA A 170 6.79 4.05 -1.97
C ALA A 170 7.53 3.09 -1.03
N MET A 171 8.04 1.94 -1.50
CA MET A 171 8.80 1.04 -0.63
C MET A 171 10.22 1.53 -0.33
N ALA A 172 10.84 2.30 -1.23
CA ALA A 172 12.07 3.01 -0.93
C ALA A 172 11.85 4.08 0.17
N ASP A 173 10.69 4.74 0.17
CA ASP A 173 10.30 5.64 1.27
C ASP A 173 10.16 4.93 2.60
N ILE A 174 9.50 3.76 2.61
CA ILE A 174 9.37 2.94 3.82
C ILE A 174 10.76 2.55 4.37
N ASP A 175 11.71 2.20 3.50
CA ASP A 175 13.06 1.86 3.96
C ASP A 175 13.83 3.07 4.52
N GLU A 176 13.65 4.23 3.91
CA GLU A 176 14.24 5.47 4.41
C GLU A 176 13.65 5.83 5.78
N VAL A 177 12.33 5.68 5.96
CA VAL A 177 11.65 5.87 7.25
C VAL A 177 12.14 4.85 8.29
N ARG A 178 12.32 3.58 7.91
CA ARG A 178 12.94 2.56 8.78
C ARG A 178 14.30 3.03 9.29
N ALA A 179 15.17 3.51 8.39
CA ALA A 179 16.50 4.00 8.74
C ALA A 179 16.43 5.27 9.61
N ALA A 180 15.55 6.22 9.29
CA ALA A 180 15.34 7.45 10.06
C ALA A 180 14.85 7.19 11.50
N LEU A 181 14.10 6.10 11.69
CA LEU A 181 13.64 5.60 12.99
C LEU A 181 14.71 4.79 13.75
N GLY A 182 15.84 4.47 13.11
CA GLY A 182 16.95 3.73 13.72
C GLY A 182 16.77 2.20 13.76
N TYR A 183 15.82 1.64 13.01
CA TYR A 183 15.62 0.19 12.98
C TYR A 183 16.54 -0.47 11.94
N GLU A 184 17.22 -1.54 12.31
CA GLU A 184 18.07 -2.30 11.39
C GLU A 184 17.23 -3.18 10.45
N ARG A 185 16.32 -3.98 11.03
CA ARG A 185 15.39 -4.88 10.34
C ARG A 185 13.97 -4.67 10.84
N ILE A 186 12.99 -5.00 10.00
CA ILE A 186 11.56 -4.83 10.30
C ILE A 186 10.77 -6.10 10.03
N ASN A 187 9.63 -6.23 10.72
CA ASN A 187 8.57 -7.18 10.37
C ASN A 187 7.54 -6.46 9.50
N LEU A 188 7.09 -7.10 8.42
CA LEU A 188 6.07 -6.54 7.53
C LEU A 188 4.73 -7.25 7.72
N PHE A 189 3.66 -6.48 7.85
CA PHE A 189 2.30 -6.99 7.70
C PHE A 189 1.60 -6.26 6.55
N GLY A 190 1.39 -6.97 5.44
CA GLY A 190 0.68 -6.47 4.27
C GLY A 190 -0.74 -7.01 4.21
N THR A 191 -1.71 -6.15 3.90
CA THR A 191 -3.09 -6.57 3.62
C THR A 191 -3.56 -6.10 2.25
N SER A 192 -4.21 -6.98 1.47
CA SER A 192 -4.71 -6.67 0.12
C SER A 192 -3.58 -6.10 -0.77
N TYR A 193 -3.71 -4.92 -1.39
CA TYR A 193 -2.63 -4.26 -2.13
C TYR A 193 -1.33 -4.10 -1.31
N GLY A 194 -1.42 -3.98 0.02
CA GLY A 194 -0.27 -3.96 0.92
C GLY A 194 0.58 -5.23 0.85
N THR A 195 0.01 -6.36 0.44
CA THR A 195 0.77 -7.59 0.18
C THR A 195 1.63 -7.50 -1.07
N ARG A 196 1.18 -6.74 -2.10
CA ARG A 196 1.97 -6.44 -3.29
C ARG A 196 3.12 -5.51 -2.94
N THR A 197 2.88 -4.47 -2.15
CA THR A 197 3.95 -3.56 -1.71
C THR A 197 4.94 -4.27 -0.78
N ALA A 198 4.49 -5.18 0.09
CA ALA A 198 5.37 -6.04 0.88
C ALA A 198 6.32 -6.88 -0.01
N GLN A 199 5.80 -7.53 -1.06
CA GLN A 199 6.63 -8.27 -2.02
C GLN A 199 7.65 -7.36 -2.73
N VAL A 200 7.25 -6.13 -3.07
CA VAL A 200 8.14 -5.13 -3.66
C VAL A 200 9.27 -4.74 -2.67
N TYR A 201 8.94 -4.51 -1.40
CA TYR A 201 9.92 -4.22 -0.35
C TYR A 201 10.91 -5.38 -0.15
N MET A 202 10.41 -6.62 -0.03
CA MET A 202 11.25 -7.81 0.11
C MET A 202 12.26 -7.95 -1.03
N ARG A 203 11.85 -7.60 -2.26
CA ARG A 203 12.74 -7.66 -3.43
C ARG A 203 13.78 -6.55 -3.44
N GLN A 204 13.44 -5.35 -2.96
CA GLN A 204 14.36 -4.20 -2.94
C GLN A 204 15.33 -4.23 -1.75
N PHE A 205 14.88 -4.72 -0.59
CA PHE A 205 15.59 -4.65 0.68
C PHE A 205 15.54 -5.97 1.46
N PRO A 206 15.96 -7.11 0.86
CA PRO A 206 15.83 -8.43 1.49
C PRO A 206 16.52 -8.51 2.85
N ASP A 207 17.69 -7.89 3.00
CA ASP A 207 18.48 -7.91 4.25
C ASP A 207 17.86 -7.06 5.38
N ARG A 208 16.84 -6.24 5.06
CA ARG A 208 16.12 -5.39 6.02
C ARG A 208 14.84 -6.05 6.53
N VAL A 209 14.50 -7.23 6.04
CA VAL A 209 13.28 -7.96 6.42
C VAL A 209 13.64 -9.07 7.40
N ARG A 210 12.98 -9.08 8.56
CA ARG A 210 13.08 -10.20 9.51
C ARG A 210 11.96 -11.22 9.34
N ALA A 211 10.71 -10.75 9.22
CA ALA A 211 9.54 -11.60 9.01
C ALA A 211 8.49 -10.87 8.16
N VAL A 212 7.62 -11.64 7.49
CA VAL A 212 6.56 -11.10 6.63
C VAL A 212 5.28 -11.89 6.84
N ILE A 213 4.16 -11.18 6.94
CA ILE A 213 2.80 -11.72 6.89
C ILE A 213 2.06 -11.05 5.75
N LEU A 214 1.48 -11.86 4.86
CA LEU A 214 0.68 -11.40 3.72
C LEU A 214 -0.76 -11.89 3.87
N LYS A 215 -1.70 -10.98 4.14
CA LYS A 215 -3.13 -11.29 4.33
C LYS A 215 -3.94 -10.85 3.10
N GLY A 216 -4.56 -11.80 2.40
CA GLY A 216 -5.27 -11.51 1.14
C GLY A 216 -4.29 -11.14 0.05
N VAL A 217 -3.53 -12.13 -0.43
CA VAL A 217 -2.37 -11.92 -1.30
C VAL A 217 -2.80 -11.40 -2.67
N THR A 218 -2.16 -10.31 -3.08
CA THR A 218 -2.15 -9.80 -4.45
C THR A 218 -0.79 -10.12 -5.06
N PRO A 219 -0.66 -11.20 -5.85
CA PRO A 219 0.60 -11.54 -6.52
C PRO A 219 1.03 -10.41 -7.47
N ILE A 220 2.31 -10.08 -7.58
CA ILE A 220 2.80 -9.02 -8.48
C ILE A 220 2.43 -9.27 -9.95
N THR A 221 2.29 -10.54 -10.35
CA THR A 221 1.97 -10.96 -11.72
C THR A 221 0.49 -10.79 -12.11
N THR A 222 -0.40 -10.58 -11.14
CA THR A 222 -1.85 -10.51 -11.39
C THR A 222 -2.29 -9.08 -11.71
N PRO A 223 -2.93 -8.79 -12.85
CA PRO A 223 -3.55 -7.49 -13.05
C PRO A 223 -4.67 -7.29 -12.01
N LEU A 224 -4.54 -6.32 -11.10
CA LEU A 224 -5.29 -6.27 -9.84
C LEU A 224 -6.82 -6.31 -10.05
N THR A 225 -7.32 -5.63 -11.07
CA THR A 225 -8.76 -5.50 -11.34
C THR A 225 -9.34 -6.61 -12.21
N LEU A 226 -8.49 -7.30 -12.99
CA LEU A 226 -8.95 -8.21 -14.02
C LEU A 226 -9.73 -9.43 -13.47
N PRO A 227 -9.29 -10.12 -12.39
CA PRO A 227 -10.02 -11.28 -11.91
C PRO A 227 -11.22 -10.91 -11.01
N MET A 228 -11.37 -9.65 -10.60
CA MET A 228 -12.33 -9.26 -9.56
C MET A 228 -13.78 -9.63 -9.89
N ALA A 229 -14.25 -9.41 -11.13
CA ALA A 229 -15.63 -9.72 -11.50
C ALA A 229 -15.92 -11.23 -11.44
N ARG A 230 -14.98 -12.05 -11.95
CA ARG A 230 -15.10 -13.51 -11.90
C ARG A 230 -15.03 -14.04 -10.46
N ASP A 231 -14.09 -13.52 -9.67
CA ASP A 231 -13.90 -13.98 -8.30
C ASP A 231 -15.08 -13.54 -7.40
N ALA A 232 -15.70 -12.38 -7.69
CA ALA A 232 -16.93 -11.92 -7.06
C ALA A 232 -18.12 -12.83 -7.42
N GLN A 233 -18.30 -13.16 -8.70
CA GLN A 233 -19.34 -14.11 -9.13
C GLN A 233 -19.17 -15.46 -8.43
N ARG A 234 -17.96 -16.01 -8.45
CA ARG A 234 -17.68 -17.28 -7.76
C ARG A 234 -17.99 -17.22 -6.26
N SER A 235 -17.67 -16.10 -5.61
CA SER A 235 -17.96 -15.93 -4.17
C SER A 235 -19.48 -15.88 -3.91
N TRP A 236 -20.25 -15.30 -4.83
CA TRP A 236 -21.70 -15.30 -4.79
C TRP A 236 -22.29 -16.70 -5.01
N ASP A 237 -21.80 -17.42 -6.00
CA ASP A 237 -22.25 -18.78 -6.31
C ASP A 237 -22.03 -19.70 -5.09
N LEU A 238 -20.83 -19.65 -4.49
CA LEU A 238 -20.50 -20.40 -3.27
C LEU A 238 -21.39 -20.01 -2.08
N LEU A 239 -21.70 -18.73 -1.92
CA LEU A 239 -22.62 -18.28 -0.86
C LEU A 239 -24.02 -18.86 -1.03
N CYS A 240 -24.52 -18.94 -2.26
CA CYS A 240 -25.81 -19.55 -2.55
C CYS A 240 -25.80 -21.06 -2.29
N GLU A 241 -24.73 -21.76 -2.69
CA GLU A 241 -24.52 -23.18 -2.39
C GLU A 241 -24.49 -23.44 -0.87
N ASP A 242 -23.70 -22.66 -0.12
CA ASP A 242 -23.60 -22.76 1.33
C ASP A 242 -24.95 -22.50 2.01
N CYS A 243 -25.71 -21.51 1.55
CA CYS A 243 -27.03 -21.21 2.10
C CYS A 243 -28.05 -22.30 1.83
N ALA A 244 -28.03 -22.90 0.63
CA ALA A 244 -28.91 -24.02 0.29
C ALA A 244 -28.59 -25.28 1.12
N ALA A 245 -27.32 -25.48 1.47
CA ALA A 245 -26.86 -26.60 2.28
C ALA A 245 -27.14 -26.41 3.80
N ASP A 246 -27.21 -25.17 4.29
CA ASP A 246 -27.54 -24.86 5.68
C ASP A 246 -29.07 -24.84 5.92
N PRO A 247 -29.64 -25.71 6.78
CA PRO A 247 -31.09 -25.77 6.99
C PRO A 247 -31.71 -24.47 7.50
N THR A 248 -30.97 -23.68 8.30
CA THR A 248 -31.47 -22.42 8.85
C THR A 248 -31.47 -21.34 7.77
N CYS A 249 -30.41 -21.27 6.97
CA CYS A 249 -30.30 -20.33 5.86
C CYS A 249 -31.32 -20.67 4.77
N HIS A 250 -31.42 -21.94 4.34
CA HIS A 250 -32.35 -22.35 3.30
C HIS A 250 -33.82 -22.14 3.71
N ALA A 251 -34.17 -22.38 4.98
CA ALA A 251 -35.52 -22.09 5.47
C ALA A 251 -35.85 -20.60 5.44
N ALA A 252 -34.86 -19.72 5.67
CA ALA A 252 -35.02 -18.27 5.62
C ALA A 252 -34.97 -17.72 4.18
N PHE A 253 -34.15 -18.31 3.31
CA PHE A 253 -33.86 -17.84 1.95
C PHE A 253 -33.93 -19.00 0.93
N PRO A 254 -35.11 -19.58 0.68
CA PRO A 254 -35.24 -20.79 -0.14
C PRO A 254 -34.86 -20.57 -1.61
N ASN A 255 -34.95 -19.32 -2.10
CA ASN A 255 -34.69 -18.96 -3.50
C ASN A 255 -33.66 -17.82 -3.62
N LEU A 256 -32.63 -17.79 -2.75
CA LEU A 256 -31.69 -16.66 -2.61
C LEU A 256 -31.15 -16.12 -3.94
N ASN A 257 -30.70 -17.00 -4.83
CA ASN A 257 -30.15 -16.58 -6.13
C ASN A 257 -31.22 -15.97 -7.04
N ASP A 258 -32.39 -16.58 -7.14
CA ASP A 258 -33.48 -16.09 -7.99
C ASP A 258 -34.01 -14.74 -7.49
N GLU A 259 -34.08 -14.55 -6.17
CA GLU A 259 -34.47 -13.27 -5.57
C GLU A 259 -33.46 -12.16 -5.88
N PHE A 260 -32.16 -12.47 -5.81
CA PHE A 260 -31.10 -11.54 -6.18
C PHE A 260 -31.19 -11.13 -7.65
N GLU A 261 -31.33 -12.09 -8.56
CA GLU A 261 -31.50 -11.83 -10.00
C GLU A 261 -32.77 -11.01 -10.29
N ALA A 262 -33.87 -11.28 -9.58
CA ALA A 262 -35.10 -10.52 -9.71
C ALA A 262 -34.93 -9.04 -9.30
N VAL A 263 -34.17 -8.78 -8.23
CA VAL A 263 -33.81 -7.41 -7.79
C VAL A 263 -32.97 -6.71 -8.84
N PHE A 264 -31.92 -7.37 -9.36
CA PHE A 264 -31.07 -6.80 -10.41
C PHE A 264 -31.87 -6.46 -11.67
N ALA A 265 -32.68 -7.40 -12.15
CA ALA A 265 -33.52 -7.19 -13.33
C ALA A 265 -34.52 -6.03 -13.15
N ARG A 266 -35.04 -5.83 -11.93
CA ARG A 266 -35.92 -4.70 -11.61
C ARG A 266 -35.14 -3.38 -11.64
N LEU A 267 -33.96 -3.31 -11.02
CA LEU A 267 -33.12 -2.11 -11.02
C LEU A 267 -32.70 -1.70 -12.44
N GLU A 268 -32.40 -2.66 -13.32
CA GLU A 268 -32.09 -2.37 -14.71
C GLU A 268 -33.27 -1.75 -15.48
N ARG A 269 -34.49 -2.26 -15.26
CA ARG A 269 -35.70 -1.71 -15.89
C ARG A 269 -35.97 -0.28 -15.42
N GLU A 270 -35.86 -0.02 -14.11
CA GLU A 270 -36.07 1.30 -13.50
C GLU A 270 -34.97 2.32 -13.90
N SER A 271 -33.72 1.88 -14.05
CA SER A 271 -32.63 2.72 -14.56
C SER A 271 -32.86 3.16 -16.02
N ARG A 272 -33.33 2.24 -16.88
CA ARG A 272 -33.63 2.55 -18.28
C ARG A 272 -34.83 3.48 -18.45
N SER A 273 -35.84 3.39 -17.59
CA SER A 273 -37.02 4.26 -17.66
C SER A 273 -36.70 5.71 -17.22
N THR A 274 -35.83 5.88 -16.22
CA THR A 274 -35.37 7.20 -15.76
C THR A 274 -34.34 7.85 -16.70
N GLY A 275 -33.48 7.06 -17.36
CA GLY A 275 -32.53 7.54 -18.37
C GLY A 275 -33.20 8.10 -19.64
N LYS A 276 -34.31 7.49 -20.10
CA LYS A 276 -35.10 8.01 -21.24
C LYS A 276 -35.81 9.34 -20.94
N ALA A 277 -36.15 9.61 -19.68
CA ALA A 277 -36.77 10.87 -19.29
C ALA A 277 -35.75 12.04 -19.30
N LYS A 278 -34.46 11.78 -19.02
CA LYS A 278 -33.41 12.79 -19.02
C LYS A 278 -32.81 13.10 -20.40
N SER A 279 -32.96 12.24 -21.41
CA SER A 279 -32.48 12.51 -22.78
C SER A 279 -33.47 13.30 -23.65
N ARG A 280 -34.60 13.75 -23.07
CA ARG A 280 -35.66 14.51 -23.75
C ARG A 280 -35.82 15.95 -23.24
N MET A 281 -34.86 16.46 -22.46
CA MET A 281 -34.73 17.89 -22.12
C MET A 281 -33.39 18.42 -22.61
#